data_AF-A0A916B709-F1
#
_entry.id   AF-A0A916B709-F1
#
_cell.length_a   1.000
_cell.length_b   1.000
_cell.length_c   1.000
_cell.angle_alpha   90.00
_cell.angle_beta   90.00
_cell.angle_gamma   90.00
#
_symmetry.space_group_name_H-M   'P 1'
#
loop_
_entity.id
_entity.type
_entity.pdbx_description
1 polymer ?
#
loop_
_entity_poly.entity_id
_entity_poly.type
_entity_poly.pdbx_seq_one_letter_code
_entity_poly.pdbx_strand_id
1 'polypeptide(L)' 'MNAAGIDVSAKIVTLVISREGRTGKPREFKNTPQGHTALSNVLR' A
#
# COMPACT_ATOMS: atom_id res chain seq x y z
N MET A 1 14.13 -4.64 13.80
CA MET A 1 14.02 -4.59 12.33
C MET A 1 13.01 -3.51 11.96
N ASN A 2 13.35 -2.66 11.00
CA ASN A 2 12.40 -1.70 10.42
C ASN A 2 11.84 -2.30 9.13
N ALA A 3 10.53 -2.24 8.96
CA ALA A 3 9.86 -2.79 7.79
C ALA A 3 8.74 -1.86 7.34
N ALA A 4 8.47 -1.84 6.03
CA ALA A 4 7.31 -1.19 5.46
C ALA A 4 6.53 -2.22 4.63
N GLY A 5 5.24 -2.31 4.87
CA GLY A 5 4.30 -3.10 4.08
C GLY A 5 3.42 -2.18 3.26
N ILE A 6 3.25 -2.51 1.99
CA ILE A 6 2.33 -1.82 1.09
C ILE A 6 1.33 -2.84 0.59
N ASP A 7 0.05 -2.55 0.76
CA ASP A 7 -1.06 -3.27 0.14
C ASP A 7 -1.74 -2.36 -0.88
N VAL A 8 -1.91 -2.86 -2.10
CA VAL A 8 -2.42 -2.07 -3.23
C VAL A 8 -3.69 -2.74 -3.75
N SER A 9 -4.82 -2.09 -3.52
CA SER A 9 -6.13 -2.50 -4.04
C SER A 9 -6.59 -1.57 -5.17
N ALA A 10 -7.72 -1.90 -5.81
CA ALA A 10 -8.28 -1.09 -6.89
C ALA A 10 -8.57 0.36 -6.49
N LYS A 11 -9.00 0.60 -5.24
CA LYS A 11 -9.45 1.93 -4.78
C LYS A 11 -8.56 2.55 -3.72
N ILE A 12 -7.77 1.75 -3.00
CA ILE A 12 -7.02 2.19 -1.82
C ILE A 12 -5.62 1.59 -1.85
N VAL A 13 -4.63 2.41 -1.50
CA VAL A 13 -3.27 1.98 -1.17
C VAL A 13 -3.08 2.13 0.33
N THR A 14 -2.70 1.04 1.01
CA THR A 14 -2.48 1.00 2.44
C THR A 14 -0.99 0.87 2.72
N LEU A 15 -0.45 1.77 3.55
CA LEU A 15 0.93 1.75 4.01
C LEU A 15 0.98 1.49 5.51
N VAL A 16 1.76 0.50 5.91
CA VAL A 16 2.06 0.22 7.32
C VAL A 16 3.57 0.26 7.52
N ILE A 17 4.02 1.01 8.52
CA ILE A 17 5.44 1.10 8.87
C ILE A 17 5.62 0.44 10.24
N SER A 18 6.44 -0.60 10.30
CA SER A 18 6.93 -1.20 11.55
C SER A 18 8.31 -0.65 11.88
N ARG A 19 8.47 -0.11 13.09
CA ARG A 19 9.76 0.36 13.61
C ARG A 19 10.08 -0.39 14.87
N GLU A 20 11.26 -0.99 14.94
CA GLU A 20 11.71 -1.75 16.12
C GLU A 20 10.70 -2.83 16.57
N GLY A 21 10.03 -3.48 15.61
CA GLY A 21 9.00 -4.48 15.88
C GLY A 21 7.64 -3.93 16.33
N ARG A 22 7.48 -2.61 16.45
CA ARG A 22 6.19 -1.96 16.71
C ARG A 22 5.54 -1.53 15.40
N THR A 23 4.41 -2.13 15.11
CA THR A 23 3.58 -1.79 13.94
C THR A 23 2.86 -0.46 14.18
N GLY A 24 3.17 0.54 13.35
CA GLY A 24 2.48 1.82 13.36
C GLY A 24 1.06 1.74 12.81
N LYS A 25 0.29 2.81 13.00
CA LYS A 25 -1.08 2.90 12.44
C LYS A 25 -1.05 2.81 10.90
N PRO A 26 -1.96 2.04 10.29
CA PRO A 26 -2.13 2.03 8.84
C PRO A 26 -2.46 3.44 8.31
N ARG A 27 -1.89 3.76 7.14
CA ARG A 27 -2.20 4.97 6.38
C ARG A 27 -2.85 4.58 5.08
N GLU A 28 -4.04 5.10 4.83
CA GLU A 28 -4.80 4.82 3.62
C GLU A 28 -4.75 6.01 2.67
N PHE A 29 -4.51 5.71 1.40
CA PHE A 29 -4.50 6.68 0.32
C PHE A 29 -5.48 6.22 -0.75
N LYS A 30 -6.23 7.15 -1.34
CA LYS A 30 -7.02 6.81 -2.54
C LYS A 30 -6.08 6.41 -3.66
N ASN A 31 -6.35 5.26 -4.27
CA ASN A 31 -5.65 4.87 -5.48
C ASN A 31 -6.12 5.77 -6.63
N THR A 32 -5.17 6.25 -7.43
CA THR A 32 -5.49 7.07 -8.60
C THR A 32 -5.94 6.17 -9.76
N PRO A 33 -6.73 6.70 -10.72
CA PRO A 33 -7.08 5.93 -11.91
C PRO A 33 -5.85 5.40 -12.67
N GLN A 34 -4.77 6.18 -12.72
CA GLN A 34 -3.50 5.79 -13.32
C GLN A 34 -2.84 4.65 -12.53
N GLY A 35 -2.81 4.74 -11.19
CA GLY A 35 -2.27 3.69 -10.33
C GLY A 35 -3.06 2.38 -10.43
N HIS A 36 -4.40 2.46 -10.48
CA HIS A 36 -5.25 1.29 -10.69
C HIS A 36 -5.02 0.63 -12.05
N THR A 37 -4.87 1.43 -13.11
CA THR A 37 -4.59 0.91 -14.47
C THR A 37 -3.22 0.22 -14.52
N ALA A 38 -2.20 0.83 -13.92
CA ALA A 38 -0.87 0.23 -13.84
C ALA A 38 -0.89 -1.10 -13.08
N LEU A 39 -1.57 -1.17 -11.93
CA LEU A 39 -1.74 -2.41 -11.17
C LEU A 39 -2.46 -3.50 -12.00
N SER A 40 -3.56 -3.13 -12.66
CA SER A 40 -4.34 -4.08 -13.47
C SER A 40 -3.55 -4.65 -14.64
N ASN A 41 -2.61 -3.89 -15.20
CA ASN A 41 -1.74 -4.36 -16.27
C ASN A 41 -0.67 -5.35 -15.78
N VAL A 42 -0.15 -5.17 -14.55
CA VAL A 42 0.84 -6.07 -13.96
C VAL A 42 0.21 -7.40 -13.51
N LEU A 43 -1.06 -7.36 -13.09
CA LEU A 43 -1.80 -8.54 -12.60
C LEU A 43 -2.49 -9.35 -13.72
N ARG A 44 -2.47 -8.87 -14.96
CA ARG A 44 -2.96 -9.60 -16.14
C ARG A 44 -1.88 -10.54 -16.67
#